data_AF-A0A2M7NJA7-F1
#
_entry.id   AF-A0A2M7NJA7-F1
#
_cell.length_a   1.000
_cell.length_b   1.000
_cell.length_c   1.000
_cell.angle_alpha   90.00
_cell.angle_beta   90.00
_cell.angle_gamma   90.00
#
_symmetry.space_group_name_H-M   'P 1'
#
loop_
_entity.id
_entity.type
_entity.pdbx_description
1 polymer ?
#
loop_
_entity_poly.entity_id
_entity_poly.type
_entity_poly.pdbx_seq_one_letter_code
_entity_poly.pdbx_strand_id
1 'polypeptide(L)'
;MNNLEEKEVRKKYFEAIGNERKIERLLKKLRDIENPSSLLLAYRAACESMMAQFSWNPYIKLAQVTKSFDFFEKAIKNDSQNAEIRFLRFSVQHNVPDFLRKNREFEEDKDALLENLKQTNFAQADFDTEFAQFIIGYLKDSGRFEVKELEVLG
;
A
#
# COMPACT_ATOMS: atom_id res chain seq x y z
N MET A 1 -10.01 7.93 -23.11
CA MET A 1 -9.20 7.28 -22.07
C MET A 1 -10.07 7.17 -20.82
N ASN A 2 -10.37 5.96 -20.34
CA ASN A 2 -11.08 5.81 -19.06
C ASN A 2 -10.05 6.09 -17.97
N ASN A 3 -10.08 7.28 -17.38
CA ASN A 3 -9.40 7.52 -16.12
C ASN A 3 -10.10 6.66 -15.07
N LEU A 4 -9.40 5.66 -14.53
CA LEU A 4 -9.88 4.97 -13.34
C LEU A 4 -9.85 5.94 -12.16
N GLU A 5 -10.99 6.12 -11.51
CA GLU A 5 -11.07 6.91 -10.28
C GLU A 5 -10.38 6.17 -9.12
N GLU A 6 -9.68 6.91 -8.25
CA GLU A 6 -8.92 6.37 -7.12
C GLU A 6 -9.80 5.51 -6.18
N LYS A 7 -11.07 5.91 -5.98
CA LYS A 7 -12.05 5.14 -5.22
C LYS A 7 -12.34 3.77 -5.84
N GLU A 8 -12.45 3.71 -7.17
CA GLU A 8 -12.69 2.45 -7.87
C GLU A 8 -11.45 1.53 -7.80
N VAL A 9 -10.25 2.10 -7.89
CA VAL A 9 -8.97 1.37 -7.74
C VAL A 9 -8.85 0.79 -6.34
N ARG A 10 -9.15 1.57 -5.31
CA ARG A 10 -9.16 1.12 -3.91
C ARG A 10 -10.06 -0.08 -3.71
N LYS A 11 -11.32 0.00 -4.15
CA LYS A 11 -12.26 -1.13 -4.06
C LYS A 11 -11.74 -2.38 -4.77
N LYS A 12 -11.23 -2.23 -6.00
CA LYS A 12 -10.68 -3.36 -6.77
C LYS A 12 -9.43 -3.95 -6.13
N TYR A 13 -8.58 -3.11 -5.52
CA TYR A 13 -7.39 -3.54 -4.81
C TYR A 13 -7.78 -4.45 -3.64
N PHE A 14 -8.77 -4.04 -2.85
CA PHE A 14 -9.33 -4.86 -1.77
C PHE A 14 -9.81 -6.22 -2.24
N GLU A 15 -10.66 -6.23 -3.26
CA GLU A 15 -11.23 -7.46 -3.80
C GLU A 15 -10.18 -8.39 -4.40
N ALA A 16 -9.00 -7.86 -4.75
CA ALA A 16 -7.91 -8.57 -5.39
C ALA A 16 -6.92 -9.22 -4.40
N ILE A 17 -6.94 -8.85 -3.12
CA ILE A 17 -6.07 -9.45 -2.10
C ILE A 17 -6.25 -10.98 -2.10
N GLY A 18 -5.13 -11.71 -2.26
CA GLY A 18 -5.12 -13.18 -2.34
C GLY A 18 -5.66 -13.78 -3.65
N ASN A 19 -5.97 -12.99 -4.67
CA ASN A 19 -6.54 -13.47 -5.93
C ASN A 19 -5.73 -13.03 -7.16
N GLU A 20 -4.88 -13.93 -7.67
CA GLU A 20 -3.97 -13.69 -8.81
C GLU A 20 -4.66 -13.02 -10.01
N ARG A 21 -5.79 -13.58 -10.47
CA ARG A 21 -6.51 -13.08 -11.66
C ARG A 21 -7.05 -11.67 -11.47
N LYS A 22 -7.51 -11.33 -10.26
CA LYS A 22 -7.99 -9.98 -9.97
C LYS A 22 -6.84 -8.99 -9.88
N ILE A 23 -5.71 -9.38 -9.27
CA ILE A 23 -4.50 -8.56 -9.20
C ILE A 23 -3.98 -8.30 -10.61
N GLU A 24 -3.91 -9.31 -11.46
CA GLU A 24 -3.45 -9.19 -12.85
C GLU A 24 -4.32 -8.20 -13.63
N ARG A 25 -5.64 -8.34 -13.51
CA ARG A 25 -6.61 -7.47 -14.18
C ARG A 25 -6.47 -6.02 -13.72
N LEU A 26 -6.32 -5.78 -12.42
CA LEU A 26 -6.15 -4.43 -11.88
C LEU A 26 -4.80 -3.85 -12.29
N LEU A 27 -3.72 -4.63 -12.18
CA LEU A 27 -2.38 -4.22 -12.54
C LEU A 27 -2.28 -3.84 -14.02
N LYS A 28 -2.91 -4.60 -14.93
CA LYS A 28 -2.98 -4.25 -16.34
C LYS A 28 -3.60 -2.87 -16.55
N LYS A 29 -4.75 -2.62 -15.92
CA LYS A 29 -5.42 -1.32 -15.98
C LYS A 29 -4.53 -0.18 -15.46
N LEU A 30 -3.84 -0.38 -14.34
CA LEU A 30 -2.95 0.62 -13.74
C LEU A 30 -1.69 0.89 -14.59
N ARG A 31 -1.24 -0.10 -15.37
CA ARG A 31 -0.11 0.07 -16.31
C ARG A 31 -0.49 0.86 -17.56
N ASP A 32 -1.76 0.82 -17.96
CA ASP A 32 -2.29 1.52 -19.13
C ASP A 32 -2.61 3.01 -18.86
N ILE A 33 -2.51 3.47 -17.60
CA ILE A 33 -2.72 4.88 -17.23
C ILE A 33 -1.47 5.68 -17.56
N GLU A 34 -1.60 6.60 -18.50
CA GLU A 34 -0.58 7.62 -18.77
C GLU A 34 -0.60 8.68 -17.67
N ASN A 35 0.58 9.04 -17.15
CA ASN A 35 0.75 10.04 -16.08
C ASN A 35 -0.15 9.79 -14.85
N PRO A 36 -0.03 8.64 -14.17
CA PRO A 36 -0.85 8.34 -13.00
C PRO A 36 -0.60 9.33 -11.86
N SER A 37 -1.62 9.60 -11.04
CA SER A 37 -1.43 10.27 -9.74
C SER A 37 -0.45 9.49 -8.86
N SER A 38 0.11 10.15 -7.85
CA SER A 38 0.99 9.50 -6.87
C SER A 38 0.31 8.29 -6.21
N LEU A 39 -0.97 8.41 -5.90
CA LEU A 39 -1.75 7.33 -5.31
C LEU A 39 -1.96 6.16 -6.29
N LEU A 40 -2.32 6.43 -7.54
CA LEU A 40 -2.45 5.38 -8.56
C LEU A 40 -1.12 4.67 -8.84
N LEU A 41 0.00 5.39 -8.79
CA LEU A 41 1.33 4.82 -8.89
C LEU A 41 1.66 3.91 -7.69
N ALA A 42 1.26 4.29 -6.48
CA ALA A 42 1.42 3.47 -5.29
C ALA A 42 0.57 2.19 -5.36
N TYR A 43 -0.67 2.29 -5.86
CA TYR A 43 -1.52 1.12 -6.11
C TYR A 43 -0.91 0.17 -7.13
N ARG A 44 -0.31 0.71 -8.20
CA ARG A 44 0.43 -0.08 -9.18
C ARG A 44 1.58 -0.81 -8.50
N ALA A 45 2.38 -0.12 -7.68
CA ALA A 45 3.48 -0.71 -6.93
C ALA A 45 3.01 -1.87 -6.04
N ALA A 46 1.94 -1.66 -5.27
CA ALA A 46 1.35 -2.69 -4.42
C ALA A 46 0.91 -3.91 -5.23
N CYS A 47 0.22 -3.71 -6.36
CA CYS A 47 -0.20 -4.81 -7.24
C CYS A 47 0.98 -5.55 -7.89
N GLU A 48 2.06 -4.86 -8.29
CA GLU A 48 3.28 -5.50 -8.79
C GLU A 48 3.90 -6.41 -7.72
N SER A 49 3.96 -5.94 -6.47
CA SER A 49 4.46 -6.73 -5.35
C SER A 49 3.56 -7.92 -5.04
N MET A 50 2.24 -7.71 -5.04
CA MET A 50 1.26 -8.78 -4.85
C MET A 50 1.22 -9.77 -6.02
N MET A 51 1.72 -9.42 -7.20
CA MET A 51 1.85 -10.40 -8.28
C MET A 51 3.05 -11.33 -8.03
N ALA A 52 4.10 -10.83 -7.37
CA ALA A 52 5.32 -11.59 -7.12
C ALA A 52 5.09 -12.86 -6.30
N GLN A 53 4.13 -12.87 -5.37
CA GLN A 53 3.78 -14.06 -4.57
C GLN A 53 3.38 -15.28 -5.43
N PHE A 54 2.79 -15.07 -6.62
CA PHE A 54 2.36 -16.15 -7.52
C PHE A 54 3.45 -16.67 -8.48
N SER A 55 4.59 -15.99 -8.56
CA SER A 55 5.71 -16.49 -9.36
C SER A 55 6.31 -17.75 -8.73
N TRP A 56 6.80 -18.69 -9.52
CA TRP A 56 7.55 -19.86 -9.02
C TRP A 56 9.06 -19.58 -8.94
N ASN A 57 9.53 -18.53 -9.62
CA ASN A 57 10.94 -18.20 -9.74
C ASN A 57 11.33 -17.09 -8.72
N PRO A 58 12.19 -17.39 -7.73
CA PRO A 58 12.56 -16.44 -6.68
C PRO A 58 13.31 -15.20 -7.19
N TYR A 59 14.09 -15.31 -8.28
CA TYR A 59 14.74 -14.16 -8.90
C TYR A 59 13.73 -13.18 -9.50
N ILE A 60 12.67 -13.72 -10.14
CA ILE A 60 11.58 -12.92 -10.69
C ILE A 60 10.80 -12.25 -9.55
N LYS A 61 10.53 -12.98 -8.45
CA LYS A 61 9.89 -12.40 -7.25
C LYS A 61 10.66 -11.20 -6.74
N LEU A 62 11.97 -11.39 -6.55
CA LEU A 62 12.85 -10.38 -6.01
C LEU A 62 12.91 -9.14 -6.91
N ALA A 63 13.03 -9.34 -8.22
CA ALA A 63 13.04 -8.25 -9.20
C ALA A 63 11.71 -7.48 -9.20
N GLN A 64 10.57 -8.18 -9.12
CA GLN A 64 9.24 -7.56 -9.08
C GLN A 64 9.02 -6.72 -7.82
N VAL A 65 9.41 -7.24 -6.65
CA VAL A 65 9.34 -6.52 -5.38
C VAL A 65 10.31 -5.33 -5.37
N THR A 66 11.53 -5.50 -5.87
CA THR A 66 12.50 -4.38 -5.93
C THR A 66 11.95 -3.25 -6.81
N LYS A 67 11.37 -3.60 -7.97
CA LYS A 67 10.74 -2.63 -8.86
C LYS A 67 9.52 -1.94 -8.23
N SER A 68 8.77 -2.62 -7.37
CA SER A 68 7.65 -1.98 -6.67
C SER A 68 8.15 -0.89 -5.73
N PHE A 69 9.29 -1.09 -5.05
CA PHE A 69 9.90 -0.07 -4.21
C PHE A 69 10.28 1.20 -4.99
N ASP A 70 10.82 1.07 -6.20
CA ASP A 70 11.12 2.25 -7.05
C ASP A 70 9.86 3.08 -7.35
N PHE A 71 8.71 2.42 -7.54
CA PHE A 71 7.43 3.11 -7.76
C PHE A 71 6.90 3.76 -6.49
N PHE A 72 7.05 3.09 -5.34
CA PHE A 72 6.69 3.66 -4.05
C PHE A 72 7.54 4.88 -3.70
N GLU A 73 8.84 4.84 -3.93
CA GLU A 73 9.74 5.99 -3.71
C GLU A 73 9.30 7.19 -4.56
N LYS A 74 8.94 6.97 -5.84
CA LYS A 74 8.41 8.02 -6.71
C LYS A 74 7.08 8.58 -6.19
N ALA A 75 6.17 7.72 -5.77
CA ALA A 75 4.88 8.13 -5.22
C ALA A 75 5.04 8.97 -3.95
N ILE A 76 5.87 8.51 -2.99
CA ILE A 76 6.16 9.21 -1.74
C ILE A 76 6.88 10.54 -1.98
N LYS A 77 7.81 10.60 -2.94
CA LYS A 77 8.50 11.85 -3.30
C LYS A 77 7.52 12.92 -3.79
N ASN A 78 6.48 12.51 -4.51
CA ASN A 78 5.48 13.41 -5.07
C ASN A 78 4.37 13.77 -4.07
N ASP A 79 4.02 12.86 -3.17
CA ASP A 79 2.95 13.05 -2.19
C ASP A 79 3.27 12.34 -0.86
N SER A 80 4.18 12.95 -0.10
CA SER A 80 4.75 12.33 1.12
C SER A 80 3.81 12.29 2.33
N GLN A 81 2.76 13.10 2.32
CA GLN A 81 1.80 13.22 3.44
C GLN A 81 0.60 12.28 3.28
N ASN A 82 0.46 11.65 2.11
CA ASN A 82 -0.65 10.77 1.82
C ASN A 82 -0.54 9.45 2.61
N ALA A 83 -1.39 9.32 3.63
CA ALA A 83 -1.42 8.15 4.51
C ALA A 83 -1.76 6.85 3.77
N GLU A 84 -2.49 6.89 2.66
CA GLU A 84 -2.80 5.71 1.86
C GLU A 84 -1.56 5.19 1.12
N ILE A 85 -0.74 6.08 0.55
CA ILE A 85 0.54 5.71 -0.06
C ILE A 85 1.47 5.09 0.99
N ARG A 86 1.56 5.73 2.17
CA ARG A 86 2.34 5.24 3.32
C ARG A 86 1.89 3.84 3.73
N PHE A 87 0.58 3.62 3.83
CA PHE A 87 0.00 2.32 4.17
C PHE A 87 0.33 1.25 3.14
N LEU A 88 0.17 1.55 1.85
CA LEU A 88 0.49 0.60 0.77
C LEU A 88 1.97 0.20 0.80
N ARG A 89 2.88 1.16 1.01
CA ARG A 89 4.31 0.87 1.13
C ARG A 89 4.62 0.05 2.39
N PHE A 90 4.08 0.45 3.54
CA PHE A 90 4.20 -0.27 4.80
C PHE A 90 3.74 -1.74 4.67
N SER A 91 2.55 -1.97 4.13
CA SER A 91 1.97 -3.31 4.00
C SER A 91 2.80 -4.21 3.08
N VAL A 92 3.33 -3.69 1.97
CA VAL A 92 4.25 -4.45 1.13
C VAL A 92 5.54 -4.77 1.88
N GLN A 93 6.14 -3.78 2.53
CA GLN A 93 7.37 -3.94 3.31
C GLN A 93 7.22 -4.91 4.48
N HIS A 94 6.04 -4.96 5.10
CA HIS A 94 5.72 -5.90 6.17
C HIS A 94 5.69 -7.35 5.70
N ASN A 95 5.28 -7.59 4.45
CA ASN A 95 5.09 -8.92 3.88
C ASN A 95 6.31 -9.47 3.13
N VAL A 96 7.39 -8.69 2.96
CA VAL A 96 8.62 -9.16 2.32
C VAL A 96 9.63 -9.67 3.35
N PRO A 97 10.60 -10.53 2.97
CA PRO A 97 11.66 -10.95 3.86
C PRO A 97 12.45 -9.77 4.44
N ASP A 98 12.88 -9.88 5.70
CA ASP A 98 13.55 -8.78 6.42
C ASP A 98 14.80 -8.24 5.71
N PHE A 99 15.57 -9.08 5.01
CA PHE A 99 16.77 -8.67 4.28
C PHE A 99 16.46 -7.78 3.05
N LEU A 100 15.23 -7.82 2.55
CA LEU A 100 14.78 -7.04 1.40
C LEU A 100 14.09 -5.74 1.81
N ARG A 101 13.53 -5.69 3.02
CA ARG A 101 12.83 -4.53 3.56
C ARG A 101 13.74 -3.32 3.64
N LYS A 102 13.19 -2.15 3.30
CA LYS A 102 13.87 -0.85 3.44
C LYS A 102 13.60 -0.32 4.85
N ASN A 103 14.39 -0.79 5.84
CA ASN A 103 14.08 -0.61 7.27
C ASN A 103 13.87 0.85 7.68
N ARG A 104 14.63 1.80 7.11
CA ARG A 104 14.45 3.21 7.41
C ARG A 104 13.07 3.70 6.95
N GLU A 105 12.74 3.43 5.69
CA GLU A 105 11.48 3.80 5.06
C GLU A 105 10.29 3.11 5.72
N PHE A 106 10.49 1.89 6.22
CA PHE A 106 9.49 1.14 6.97
C PHE A 106 9.14 1.80 8.30
N GLU A 107 10.14 2.22 9.08
CA GLU A 107 9.90 2.96 10.33
C GLU A 107 9.31 4.35 10.03
N GLU A 108 9.78 5.04 8.98
CA GLU A 108 9.20 6.31 8.53
C GLU A 108 7.71 6.19 8.17
N ASP A 109 7.30 5.10 7.52
CA ASP A 109 5.88 4.85 7.23
C ASP A 109 5.08 4.54 8.48
N LYS A 110 5.66 3.74 9.40
CA LYS A 110 5.03 3.42 10.68
C LYS A 110 4.72 4.68 11.49
N ASP A 111 5.71 5.57 11.63
CA ASP A 111 5.58 6.82 12.37
C ASP A 111 4.53 7.74 11.72
N ALA A 112 4.58 7.89 10.39
CA ALA A 112 3.63 8.70 9.66
C ALA A 112 2.19 8.16 9.79
N LEU A 113 1.99 6.85 9.71
CA LEU A 113 0.68 6.23 9.90
C LEU A 113 0.17 6.48 11.31
N LEU A 114 1.01 6.30 12.33
CA LEU A 114 0.63 6.55 13.71
C LEU A 114 0.26 8.02 13.97
N GLU A 115 1.01 8.96 13.41
CA GLU A 115 0.71 10.39 13.52
C GLU A 115 -0.65 10.73 12.89
N ASN A 116 -0.90 10.25 11.67
CA ASN A 116 -2.18 10.45 10.99
C ASN A 116 -3.36 9.86 11.77
N LEU A 117 -3.16 8.71 12.41
CA LEU A 117 -4.17 8.03 13.22
C LEU A 117 -4.52 8.81 14.49
N LYS A 118 -3.51 9.38 15.18
CA LYS A 118 -3.69 10.17 16.41
C LYS A 118 -4.47 11.46 16.19
N GLN A 119 -4.43 12.03 14.99
CA GLN A 119 -5.05 13.33 14.72
C GLN A 119 -6.59 13.27 14.62
N THR A 120 -7.26 12.12 14.87
CA THR A 120 -8.71 11.89 14.61
C THR A 120 -9.11 12.05 13.12
N ASN A 121 -8.18 12.52 12.29
CA ASN A 121 -8.35 12.82 10.87
C ASN A 121 -8.29 11.60 9.97
N PHE A 122 -7.91 10.41 10.47
CA PHE A 122 -7.85 9.21 9.62
C PHE A 122 -9.22 8.84 9.02
N ALA A 123 -10.31 9.11 9.75
CA ALA A 123 -11.68 8.94 9.25
C ALA A 123 -12.24 10.19 8.54
N GLN A 124 -11.58 11.35 8.63
CA GLN A 124 -12.02 12.61 8.02
C GLN A 124 -11.23 13.00 6.75
N ALA A 125 -10.06 12.40 6.53
CA ALA A 125 -9.19 12.69 5.39
C ALA A 125 -9.65 11.92 4.13
N ASP A 126 -10.82 12.21 3.57
CA ASP A 126 -11.32 11.62 2.31
C ASP A 126 -11.28 10.06 2.21
N PHE A 127 -11.01 9.37 3.33
CA PHE A 127 -10.96 7.93 3.42
C PHE A 127 -12.39 7.41 3.41
N ASP A 128 -12.65 6.46 2.52
CA ASP A 128 -13.84 5.63 2.62
C ASP A 128 -13.79 4.91 3.99
N THR A 129 -14.82 5.07 4.83
CA THR A 129 -14.83 4.58 6.23
C THR A 129 -14.47 3.10 6.32
N GLU A 130 -14.89 2.30 5.34
CA GLU A 130 -14.54 0.88 5.24
C GLU A 130 -13.03 0.65 5.09
N PHE A 131 -12.37 1.48 4.30
CA PHE A 131 -10.94 1.37 4.08
C PHE A 131 -10.12 1.82 5.28
N ALA A 132 -10.55 2.91 5.96
CA ALA A 132 -9.93 3.33 7.21
C ALA A 132 -9.99 2.19 8.26
N GLN A 133 -11.14 1.54 8.40
CA GLN A 133 -11.31 0.38 9.30
C GLN A 133 -10.43 -0.81 8.90
N PHE A 134 -10.33 -1.10 7.60
CA PHE A 134 -9.40 -2.12 7.12
C PHE A 134 -7.94 -1.81 7.51
N ILE A 135 -7.48 -0.57 7.28
CA ILE A 135 -6.12 -0.16 7.63
C ILE A 135 -5.89 -0.36 9.12
N ILE A 136 -6.80 0.14 9.96
CA ILE A 136 -6.71 -0.01 11.42
C ILE A 136 -6.60 -1.49 11.82
N GLY A 137 -7.46 -2.35 11.27
CA GLY A 137 -7.39 -3.80 11.52
C GLY A 137 -6.06 -4.40 11.09
N TYR A 138 -5.59 -4.07 9.89
CA TYR A 138 -4.29 -4.55 9.39
C TYR A 138 -3.12 -4.10 10.28
N LEU A 139 -3.11 -2.84 10.74
CA LEU A 139 -2.04 -2.33 11.61
C LEU A 139 -2.06 -3.04 12.97
N LYS A 140 -3.24 -3.31 13.54
CA LYS A 140 -3.40 -4.12 14.77
C LYS A 140 -2.85 -5.53 14.57
N ASP A 141 -3.20 -6.19 13.46
CA ASP A 141 -2.79 -7.57 13.17
C ASP A 141 -1.31 -7.71 12.80
N SER A 142 -0.68 -6.63 12.30
CA SER A 142 0.72 -6.64 11.89
C SER A 142 1.70 -6.93 13.03
N GLY A 143 1.31 -6.70 14.29
CA GLY A 143 2.20 -6.81 15.45
C GLY A 143 3.39 -5.84 15.43
N ARG A 144 3.33 -4.77 14.63
CA ARG A 144 4.41 -3.76 14.48
C ARG A 144 4.21 -2.50 15.31
N PHE A 145 3.05 -2.37 15.95
CA PHE A 145 2.66 -1.24 16.78
C PHE A 145 2.42 -1.71 18.22
N GLU A 146 2.75 -0.86 19.19
CA GLU A 146 2.49 -1.15 20.59
C GLU A 146 0.99 -1.03 20.91
N VAL A 147 0.52 -1.77 21.92
CA VAL A 147 -0.89 -1.75 22.34
C VAL A 147 -1.36 -0.31 22.65
N LYS A 148 -0.55 0.47 23.38
CA LYS A 148 -0.83 1.87 23.71
C LYS A 148 -0.94 2.79 22.47
N GLU A 149 -0.25 2.44 21.38
CA GLU A 149 -0.32 3.17 20.12
C GLU A 149 -1.60 2.86 19.34
N LEU A 150 -2.20 1.69 19.60
CA LEU A 150 -3.43 1.23 18.97
C LEU A 150 -4.68 1.56 19.78
N GLU A 151 -4.55 1.89 21.07
CA GLU A 151 -5.66 2.32 21.95
C GLU A 151 -6.37 3.58 21.46
N VAL A 152 -5.67 4.46 20.72
CA VAL A 152 -6.25 5.67 20.11
C VAL A 152 -7.16 5.37 18.90
N LEU A 153 -7.23 4.11 18.45
CA LEU A 153 -7.95 3.70 17.25
C LEU A 153 -9.39 3.24 17.50
N GLY A 154 -9.83 3.17 18.76
CA GLY A 154 -11.12 2.60 19.14
C GLY A 154 -11.13 1.07 19.12
#